data_AF-A0A0A1UDB8-F1
#
_entry.id   AF-A0A0A1UDB8-F1
#
_cell.length_a   1.000
_cell.length_b   1.000
_cell.length_c   1.000
_cell.angle_alpha   90.00
_cell.angle_beta   90.00
_cell.angle_gamma   90.00
#
_symmetry.space_group_name_H-M   'P 1'
#
loop_
_entity.id
_entity.type
_entity.pdbx_description
1 polymer ?
#
loop_
_entity_poly.entity_id
_entity_poly.type
_entity_poly.pdbx_seq_one_letter_code
_entity_poly.pdbx_strand_id
1 'polypeptide(L)'
;MNDWVKPAHRLCVEKYSKNNFQLIDQLSAHAKQIAQAFDVLIPLYQSFHTKLEKLRITAPKSQSPTSVYRELCAVSDTDNDLVELFKVMETSMNTLSDALKPTNTWGETYSSFEDYANQQKHMISNIVTFTSFSGYMNSLKKATVQMKNFADHLGEENLQQLETASKSVVEERASLLRVDQKTTDNENEGVPHNFQRAMYALYFTPRSLEGVFRQCADTTVLNDCSNLIGVLDIQTIDNVCLSGVIRKFLRDADAPVWPSSLLQNLLTITKKYEKDQDMWVDNVQQLTCRFPKRNSEILKHVLALCGKIISNPESKMDGYNISVCLGLSVLVSKTDLQAALEAPLIIKTFELFIQNRTRIFTDIEDCFKRRLSDVFTPPIYHDIFYNKRESIYFKRHNPRTSDGGKLRFNIGNKTKSVSLSN
;
A
#
# COMPACT_ATOMS: atom_id res chain seq x y z
N MET A 1 26.41 33.85 62.69
CA MET A 1 27.31 34.90 63.20
C MET A 1 28.21 34.35 64.32
N ASN A 2 29.10 33.39 64.01
CA ASN A 2 30.17 32.93 64.92
C ASN A 2 31.52 32.68 64.18
N ASP A 3 31.58 33.00 62.89
CA ASP A 3 32.76 32.79 62.03
C ASP A 3 33.96 33.64 62.45
N TRP A 4 33.72 34.80 63.07
CA TRP A 4 34.74 35.75 63.52
C TRP A 4 35.55 35.25 64.73
N VAL A 5 35.12 34.15 65.37
CA VAL A 5 35.82 33.51 66.50
C VAL A 5 36.95 32.59 65.99
N LYS A 6 36.92 32.17 64.72
CA LYS A 6 37.97 31.33 64.12
C LYS A 6 39.14 32.18 63.60
N PRO A 7 40.39 31.68 63.66
CA PRO A 7 41.51 32.32 62.98
C PRO A 7 41.22 32.50 61.48
N ALA A 8 41.58 33.65 60.91
CA ALA A 8 41.28 34.01 59.52
C ALA A 8 41.71 32.94 58.51
N HIS A 9 42.89 32.35 58.71
CA HIS A 9 43.39 31.24 57.89
C HIS A 9 42.47 30.01 57.93
N ARG A 10 42.02 29.57 59.13
CA ARG A 10 41.08 28.45 59.27
C ARG A 10 39.76 28.72 58.57
N LEU A 11 39.25 29.95 58.66
CA LEU A 11 38.01 30.35 57.99
C LEU A 11 38.17 30.37 56.47
N CYS A 12 39.33 30.83 55.97
CA CYS A 12 39.68 30.80 54.55
C CYS A 12 39.72 29.36 54.02
N VAL A 13 40.46 28.48 54.70
CA VAL A 13 40.55 27.07 54.34
C VAL A 13 39.16 26.43 54.35
N GLU A 14 38.35 26.60 55.40
CA GLU A 14 36.98 26.03 55.44
C GLU A 14 36.09 26.50 54.27
N LYS A 15 36.18 27.78 53.88
CA LYS A 15 35.32 28.37 52.86
C LYS A 15 35.77 28.08 51.43
N TYR A 16 37.09 28.05 51.19
CA TYR A 16 37.66 28.09 49.84
C TYR A 16 38.47 26.85 49.47
N SER A 17 38.78 25.95 50.42
CA SER A 17 39.48 24.68 50.13
C SER A 17 38.65 23.69 49.31
N LYS A 18 37.32 23.74 49.44
CA LYS A 18 36.39 22.96 48.62
C LYS A 18 36.15 23.69 47.30
N ASN A 19 37.10 23.56 46.38
CA ASN A 19 36.92 24.01 45.01
C ASN A 19 36.35 22.88 44.15
N ASN A 20 35.56 23.24 43.14
CA ASN A 20 34.93 22.28 42.22
C ASN A 20 35.78 22.01 40.98
N PHE A 21 37.10 22.28 41.01
CA PHE A 21 37.96 22.19 39.82
C PHE A 21 37.91 20.80 39.18
N GLN A 22 38.03 19.74 39.98
CA GLN A 22 37.96 18.36 39.47
C GLN A 22 36.61 18.06 38.81
N LEU A 23 35.51 18.59 39.36
CA LEU A 23 34.17 18.42 38.77
C LEU A 23 34.04 19.23 37.47
N ILE A 24 34.59 20.44 37.41
CA ILE A 24 34.60 21.28 36.21
C ILE A 24 35.42 20.63 35.09
N ASP A 25 36.59 20.08 35.42
CA ASP A 25 37.43 19.35 34.47
C ASP A 25 36.73 18.08 33.95
N GLN A 26 36.05 17.34 34.82
CA GLN A 26 35.23 16.19 34.42
C GLN A 26 34.07 16.61 33.51
N LEU A 27 33.38 17.72 33.82
CA LEU A 27 32.30 18.24 32.99
C LEU A 27 32.80 18.69 31.62
N SER A 28 33.97 19.35 31.56
CA SER A 28 34.64 19.70 30.31
C SER A 28 34.94 18.44 29.47
N ALA A 29 35.53 17.41 30.09
CA ALA A 29 35.82 16.15 29.42
C ALA A 29 34.56 15.44 28.89
N HIS A 30 33.49 15.38 29.69
CA HIS A 30 32.21 14.80 29.26
C HIS A 30 31.55 15.60 28.14
N ALA A 31 31.58 16.94 28.21
CA ALA A 31 31.09 17.79 27.12
C ALA A 31 31.85 17.49 25.81
N LYS A 32 33.17 17.27 25.89
CA LYS A 32 33.97 16.89 24.73
C LYS A 32 33.58 15.51 24.18
N GLN A 33 33.36 14.53 25.04
CA GLN A 33 32.91 13.19 24.64
C GLN A 33 31.54 13.24 23.94
N ILE A 34 30.61 14.05 24.44
CA ILE A 34 29.30 14.24 23.79
C ILE A 34 29.48 14.84 22.39
N ALA A 35 30.33 15.86 22.25
CA ALA A 35 30.62 16.45 20.94
C ALA A 35 31.21 15.40 19.96
N GLN A 36 32.16 14.58 20.42
CA GLN A 36 32.73 13.50 19.62
C GLN A 36 31.70 12.43 19.20
N ALA A 37 30.66 12.19 20.02
CA ALA A 37 29.58 11.30 19.62
C ALA A 37 28.77 11.89 18.45
N PHE A 38 28.56 13.21 18.41
CA PHE A 38 27.93 13.88 17.28
C PHE A 38 28.80 13.85 16.02
N ASP A 39 30.13 13.95 16.13
CA ASP A 39 31.07 13.80 14.99
C ASP A 39 30.88 12.45 14.27
N VAL A 40 30.46 11.41 15.00
CA VAL A 40 30.15 10.09 14.43
C VAL A 40 28.71 10.01 13.92
N LEU A 41 27.76 10.59 14.65
CA LEU A 41 26.33 10.50 14.34
C LEU A 41 25.95 11.30 13.09
N ILE A 42 26.48 12.52 12.94
CA ILE A 42 26.14 13.43 11.84
C ILE A 42 26.44 12.81 10.47
N PRO A 43 27.64 12.25 10.20
CA PRO A 43 27.93 11.59 8.92
C PRO A 43 27.02 10.38 8.62
N LEU A 44 26.61 9.63 9.64
CA LEU A 44 25.68 8.50 9.46
C LEU A 44 24.30 8.99 8.98
N TYR A 45 23.77 10.03 9.64
CA TYR A 45 22.52 10.66 9.24
C TYR A 45 22.61 11.28 7.84
N GLN A 46 23.70 11.98 7.51
CA GLN A 46 23.91 12.52 6.16
C GLN A 46 24.00 11.43 5.08
N SER A 47 24.61 10.28 5.40
CA SER A 47 24.64 9.12 4.50
C SER A 47 23.25 8.54 4.27
N PHE A 48 22.44 8.44 5.35
CA PHE A 48 21.04 8.05 5.27
C PHE A 48 20.23 9.03 4.42
N HIS A 49 20.32 10.33 4.70
CA HIS A 49 19.70 11.41 3.93
C HIS A 49 20.01 11.29 2.43
N THR A 50 21.27 11.09 2.09
CA THR A 50 21.71 10.97 0.68
C THR A 50 21.08 9.77 -0.03
N LYS A 51 20.90 8.64 0.68
CA LYS A 51 20.23 7.45 0.13
C LYS A 51 18.72 7.69 -0.01
N LEU A 52 18.11 8.35 0.97
CA LEU A 52 16.71 8.75 0.94
C LEU A 52 16.41 9.69 -0.24
N GLU A 53 17.28 10.67 -0.49
CA GLU A 53 17.16 11.60 -1.61
C GLU A 53 17.25 10.91 -2.97
N LYS A 54 18.16 9.93 -3.11
CA LYS A 54 18.21 9.11 -4.33
C LYS A 54 16.90 8.37 -4.57
N LEU A 55 16.33 7.78 -3.51
CA LEU A 55 15.02 7.13 -3.59
C LEU A 55 13.91 8.12 -3.97
N ARG A 56 13.89 9.31 -3.34
CA ARG A 56 12.94 10.38 -3.62
C ARG A 56 12.96 10.86 -5.07
N ILE A 57 14.14 10.97 -5.68
CA ILE A 57 14.29 11.38 -7.08
C ILE A 57 13.74 10.32 -8.04
N THR A 58 13.87 9.04 -7.69
CA THR A 58 13.33 7.93 -8.51
C THR A 58 11.84 7.66 -8.29
N ALA A 59 11.27 8.15 -7.19
CA ALA A 59 9.86 7.96 -6.88
C ALA A 59 8.96 8.81 -7.81
N PRO A 60 7.81 8.28 -8.26
CA PRO A 60 6.84 9.04 -9.02
C PRO A 60 6.37 10.27 -8.24
N LYS A 61 6.45 11.46 -8.84
CA LYS A 61 6.03 12.69 -8.16
C LYS A 61 4.51 12.70 -7.99
N SER A 62 4.05 12.90 -6.76
CA SER A 62 2.64 13.07 -6.43
C SER A 62 2.43 14.27 -5.52
N GLN A 63 1.28 14.93 -5.66
CA GLN A 63 0.85 16.00 -4.75
C GLN A 63 0.02 15.49 -3.58
N SER A 64 -0.46 14.25 -3.62
CA SER A 64 -1.38 13.73 -2.62
C SER A 64 -0.67 13.44 -1.29
N PRO A 65 -1.30 13.77 -0.15
CA PRO A 65 -0.66 13.72 1.17
C PRO A 65 -0.27 12.31 1.61
N THR A 66 -0.93 11.30 1.05
CA THR A 66 -0.73 9.88 1.38
C THR A 66 0.21 9.14 0.43
N SER A 67 0.90 9.88 -0.45
CA SER A 67 1.84 9.28 -1.40
C SER A 67 3.17 8.92 -0.78
N VAL A 68 3.80 7.87 -1.32
CA VAL A 68 5.18 7.49 -0.98
C VAL A 68 6.12 8.66 -1.25
N TYR A 69 5.90 9.43 -2.31
CA TYR A 69 6.68 10.63 -2.59
C TYR A 69 6.59 11.68 -1.46
N ARG A 70 5.39 11.93 -0.92
CA ARG A 70 5.21 12.85 0.21
C ARG A 70 5.82 12.31 1.49
N GLU A 71 5.72 11.00 1.75
CA GLU A 71 6.40 10.36 2.88
C GLU A 71 7.92 10.58 2.78
N LEU A 72 8.50 10.35 1.59
CA LEU A 72 9.93 10.56 1.36
C LEU A 72 10.33 12.04 1.54
N CYS A 73 9.49 12.99 1.11
CA CYS A 73 9.71 14.41 1.40
C CYS A 73 9.71 14.70 2.91
N ALA A 74 8.68 14.24 3.63
CA ALA A 74 8.55 14.48 5.06
C ALA A 74 9.74 13.89 5.85
N VAL A 75 10.13 12.65 5.54
CA VAL A 75 11.31 12.02 6.16
C VAL A 75 12.58 12.78 5.81
N SER A 76 12.76 13.20 4.55
CA SER A 76 13.92 14.00 4.11
C SER A 76 14.03 15.30 4.88
N ASP A 77 12.94 16.05 4.96
CA ASP A 77 12.92 17.38 5.57
C ASP A 77 13.16 17.26 7.08
N THR A 78 12.55 16.27 7.73
CA THR A 78 12.78 15.93 9.15
C THR A 78 14.23 15.53 9.43
N ASP A 79 14.82 14.72 8.54
CA ASP A 79 16.20 14.25 8.66
C ASP A 79 17.22 15.39 8.51
N ASN A 80 16.96 16.31 7.58
CA ASN A 80 17.77 17.51 7.41
C ASN A 80 17.71 18.44 8.64
N ASP A 81 16.53 18.67 9.21
CA ASP A 81 16.39 19.45 10.44
C ASP A 81 17.11 18.80 11.64
N LEU A 82 17.08 17.47 11.72
CA LEU A 82 17.77 16.72 12.76
C LEU A 82 19.30 16.83 12.64
N VAL A 83 19.85 16.77 11.42
CA VAL A 83 21.27 17.00 11.17
C VAL A 83 21.69 18.40 11.61
N GLU A 84 20.90 19.43 11.28
CA GLU A 84 21.18 20.80 11.71
C GLU A 84 21.08 20.95 13.23
N LEU A 85 20.13 20.30 13.88
CA LEU A 85 20.04 20.25 15.34
C LEU A 85 21.28 19.62 15.96
N PHE A 86 21.76 18.49 15.43
CA PHE A 86 22.97 17.82 15.91
C PHE A 86 24.21 18.69 15.78
N LYS A 87 24.39 19.41 14.66
CA LYS A 87 25.49 20.37 14.50
C LYS A 87 25.46 21.49 15.54
N VAL A 88 24.28 22.00 15.87
CA VAL A 88 24.11 23.01 16.92
C VAL A 88 24.51 22.45 18.29
N MET A 89 24.09 21.22 18.60
CA MET A 89 24.42 20.54 19.86
C MET A 89 25.91 20.25 19.97
N GLU A 90 26.51 19.71 18.91
CA GLU A 90 27.95 19.43 18.80
C GLU A 90 28.78 20.70 19.04
N THR A 91 28.47 21.78 18.31
CA THR A 91 29.16 23.07 18.43
C THR A 91 29.01 23.65 19.85
N SER A 92 27.81 23.55 20.43
CA SER A 92 27.54 24.04 21.79
C SER A 92 28.33 23.27 22.85
N MET A 93 28.45 21.94 22.70
CA MET A 93 29.21 21.08 23.61
C MET A 93 30.72 21.28 23.47
N ASN A 94 31.23 21.43 22.25
CA ASN A 94 32.64 21.79 22.00
C ASN A 94 32.97 23.15 22.66
N THR A 95 32.11 24.15 22.47
CA THR A 95 32.28 25.49 23.07
C THR A 95 32.24 25.43 24.60
N LEU A 96 31.31 24.67 25.20
CA LEU A 96 31.24 24.49 26.65
C LEU A 96 32.49 23.79 27.20
N SER A 97 32.93 22.71 26.54
CA SER A 97 34.16 21.98 26.88
C SER A 97 35.36 22.94 26.95
N ASP A 98 35.53 23.79 25.94
CA ASP A 98 36.65 24.73 25.87
C ASP A 98 36.52 25.89 26.87
N ALA A 99 35.31 26.40 27.10
CA ALA A 99 35.06 27.50 28.03
C ALA A 99 35.23 27.10 29.50
N LEU A 100 34.92 25.85 29.86
CA LEU A 100 35.09 25.33 31.22
C LEU A 100 36.56 25.16 31.63
N LYS A 101 37.51 25.19 30.69
CA LYS A 101 38.94 25.13 31.01
C LYS A 101 39.32 26.40 31.79
N PRO A 102 39.85 26.28 33.02
CA PRO A 102 40.08 27.42 33.90
C PRO A 102 41.16 28.33 33.33
N THR A 103 40.73 29.37 32.63
CA THR A 103 41.60 30.41 32.09
C THR A 103 41.16 31.74 32.68
N ASN A 104 42.09 32.40 33.36
CA ASN A 104 41.90 33.76 33.82
C ASN A 104 42.03 34.70 32.62
N THR A 105 40.92 34.88 31.91
CA THR A 105 40.86 35.62 30.66
C THR A 105 40.91 37.15 30.86
N TRP A 106 40.78 37.64 32.10
CA TRP A 106 40.82 39.06 32.45
C TRP A 106 42.15 39.51 33.08
N GLY A 107 43.16 38.64 33.14
CA GLY A 107 44.53 39.00 33.49
C GLY A 107 44.79 39.23 34.98
N GLU A 108 43.91 38.77 35.88
CA GLU A 108 44.10 38.85 37.33
C GLU A 108 45.37 38.12 37.81
N THR A 109 46.31 38.80 38.45
CA THR A 109 47.49 38.13 39.00
C THR A 109 47.14 37.44 40.33
N TYR A 110 47.58 36.19 40.49
CA TYR A 110 47.43 35.50 41.77
C TYR A 110 48.35 36.12 42.82
N SER A 111 47.81 36.30 44.02
CA SER A 111 48.59 36.72 45.18
C SER A 111 49.69 35.72 45.50
N SER A 112 50.81 36.21 46.03
CA SER A 112 51.84 35.37 46.63
C SER A 112 51.44 34.80 47.99
N PHE A 113 50.38 35.34 48.63
CA PHE A 113 49.85 34.83 49.89
C PHE A 113 48.81 33.74 49.61
N GLU A 114 49.02 32.55 50.19
CA GLU A 114 48.27 31.33 49.87
C GLU A 114 46.76 31.47 50.09
N ASP A 115 46.33 32.09 51.19
CA ASP A 115 44.90 32.27 51.48
C ASP A 115 44.22 33.18 50.45
N TYR A 116 44.90 34.23 50.01
CA TYR A 116 44.38 35.14 48.99
C TYR A 116 44.35 34.45 47.63
N ALA A 117 45.42 33.72 47.28
CA ALA A 117 45.45 32.93 46.06
C ALA A 117 44.34 31.88 46.01
N ASN A 118 44.04 31.21 47.13
CA ASN A 118 42.96 30.23 47.23
C ASN A 118 41.57 30.87 47.06
N GLN A 119 41.36 32.05 47.66
CA GLN A 119 40.15 32.84 47.42
C GLN A 119 39.99 33.24 45.95
N GLN A 120 41.06 33.77 45.34
CA GLN A 120 41.06 34.17 43.93
C GLN A 120 40.75 32.98 43.01
N LYS A 121 41.43 31.83 43.20
CA LYS A 121 41.17 30.61 42.42
C LYS A 121 39.70 30.18 42.52
N HIS A 122 39.14 30.19 43.73
CA HIS A 122 37.73 29.85 43.93
C HIS A 122 36.79 30.82 43.22
N MET A 123 37.01 32.13 43.35
CA MET A 123 36.18 33.15 42.70
C MET A 123 36.28 33.11 41.17
N ILE A 124 37.50 33.02 40.63
CA ILE A 124 37.77 32.86 39.19
C ILE A 124 37.04 31.62 38.65
N SER A 125 37.15 30.48 39.35
CA SER A 125 36.46 29.24 38.98
C SER A 125 34.95 29.40 38.91
N ASN A 126 34.33 30.06 39.90
CA ASN A 126 32.89 30.32 39.90
C ASN A 126 32.47 31.24 38.76
N ILE A 127 33.25 32.29 38.48
CA ILE A 127 32.99 33.21 37.36
C ILE A 127 33.07 32.46 36.03
N VAL A 128 34.14 31.70 35.79
CA VAL A 128 34.32 30.89 34.56
C VAL A 128 33.18 29.89 34.39
N THR A 129 32.77 29.25 35.48
CA THR A 129 31.65 28.29 35.45
C THR A 129 30.35 28.99 35.07
N PHE A 130 30.04 30.12 35.71
CA PHE A 130 28.83 30.89 35.43
C PHE A 130 28.78 31.43 33.99
N THR A 131 29.88 32.01 33.50
CA THR A 131 29.94 32.54 32.13
C THR A 131 29.89 31.43 31.09
N SER A 132 30.57 30.30 31.32
CA SER A 132 30.52 29.12 30.45
C SER A 132 29.12 28.55 30.31
N PHE A 133 28.42 28.32 31.43
CA PHE A 133 27.04 27.82 31.37
C PHE A 133 26.07 28.84 30.77
N SER A 134 26.23 30.13 31.06
CA SER A 134 25.43 31.17 30.44
C SER A 134 25.63 31.22 28.91
N GLY A 135 26.88 31.09 28.45
CA GLY A 135 27.22 30.99 27.03
C GLY A 135 26.61 29.74 26.37
N TYR A 136 26.70 28.60 27.03
CA TYR A 136 26.08 27.35 26.57
C TYR A 136 24.56 27.47 26.43
N MET A 137 23.86 28.00 27.43
CA MET A 137 22.41 28.22 27.38
C MET A 137 22.01 29.15 26.22
N ASN A 138 22.80 30.19 25.94
CA ASN A 138 22.58 31.06 24.79
C ASN A 138 22.80 30.35 23.45
N SER A 139 23.80 29.48 23.35
CA SER A 139 24.04 28.66 22.16
C SER A 139 22.89 27.68 21.90
N LEU A 140 22.35 27.04 22.95
CA LEU A 140 21.20 26.14 22.86
C LEU A 140 19.91 26.83 22.37
N LYS A 141 19.78 28.15 22.51
CA LYS A 141 18.63 28.88 21.96
C LYS A 141 18.48 28.68 20.44
N LYS A 142 19.58 28.43 19.72
CA LYS A 142 19.55 28.11 18.29
C LYS A 142 18.91 26.74 18.01
N ALA A 143 19.03 25.80 18.95
CA ALA A 143 18.41 24.47 18.84
C ALA A 143 16.88 24.54 18.87
N THR A 144 16.30 25.52 19.57
CA THR A 144 14.85 25.71 19.66
C THR A 144 14.20 25.93 18.29
N VAL A 145 14.87 26.63 17.38
CA VAL A 145 14.37 26.84 16.01
C VAL A 145 14.33 25.52 15.24
N GLN A 146 15.39 24.73 15.30
CA GLN A 146 15.46 23.43 14.60
C GLN A 146 14.47 22.42 15.19
N MET A 147 14.33 22.38 16.51
CA MET A 147 13.33 21.55 17.18
C MET A 147 11.90 21.90 16.76
N LYS A 148 11.63 23.19 16.52
CA LYS A 148 10.32 23.63 16.02
C LYS A 148 10.08 23.15 14.58
N ASN A 149 11.04 23.33 13.68
CA ASN A 149 10.91 22.85 12.30
C ASN A 149 10.69 21.33 12.25
N PHE A 150 11.48 20.58 13.04
CA PHE A 150 11.33 19.14 13.20
C PHE A 150 9.92 18.75 13.68
N ALA A 151 9.40 19.44 14.69
CA ALA A 151 8.05 19.20 15.21
C ALA A 151 6.96 19.54 14.17
N ASP A 152 7.13 20.61 13.40
CA ASP A 152 6.19 21.04 12.36
C ASP A 152 6.10 19.98 11.24
N HIS A 153 7.20 19.31 10.88
CA HIS A 153 7.21 18.22 9.90
C HIS A 153 6.53 16.93 10.42
N LEU A 154 6.50 16.71 11.73
CA LEU A 154 5.89 15.54 12.39
C LEU A 154 4.47 15.80 12.92
N GLY A 155 3.77 16.80 12.41
CA GLY A 155 2.41 17.12 12.84
C GLY A 155 1.46 15.89 12.83
N GLU A 156 0.68 15.74 13.90
CA GLU A 156 -0.20 14.57 14.14
C GLU A 156 -1.15 14.28 12.97
N GLU A 157 -1.67 15.32 12.31
CA GLU A 157 -2.60 15.18 11.18
C GLU A 157 -1.96 14.44 9.99
N ASN A 158 -0.69 14.74 9.67
CA ASN A 158 0.01 14.09 8.57
C ASN A 158 0.27 12.61 8.90
N LEU A 159 0.73 12.32 10.12
CA LEU A 159 1.02 10.95 10.55
C LEU A 159 -0.24 10.08 10.56
N GLN A 160 -1.38 10.62 11.01
CA GLN A 160 -2.65 9.89 11.04
C GLN A 160 -3.17 9.57 9.62
N GLN A 161 -3.00 10.50 8.66
CA GLN A 161 -3.37 10.26 7.26
C GLN A 161 -2.51 9.14 6.64
N LEU A 162 -1.21 9.15 6.90
CA LEU A 162 -0.28 8.11 6.44
C LEU A 162 -0.62 6.74 7.05
N GLU A 163 -0.87 6.69 8.36
CA GLU A 163 -1.25 5.45 9.03
C GLU A 163 -2.57 4.89 8.49
N THR A 164 -3.55 5.75 8.23
CA THR A 164 -4.84 5.35 7.66
C THR A 164 -4.68 4.80 6.25
N ALA A 165 -3.87 5.46 5.41
CA ALA A 165 -3.58 4.98 4.06
C ALA A 165 -2.85 3.64 4.07
N SER A 166 -1.85 3.48 4.94
CA SER A 166 -1.09 2.25 5.12
C SER A 166 -2.02 1.08 5.52
N LYS A 167 -2.87 1.28 6.54
CA LYS A 167 -3.86 0.28 6.94
C LYS A 167 -4.82 -0.08 5.81
N SER A 168 -5.34 0.92 5.11
CA SER A 168 -6.28 0.72 4.00
C SER A 168 -5.69 -0.15 2.88
N VAL A 169 -4.42 0.07 2.51
CA VAL A 169 -3.74 -0.71 1.47
C VAL A 169 -3.54 -2.16 1.90
N VAL A 170 -3.17 -2.38 3.17
CA VAL A 170 -3.02 -3.74 3.74
C VAL A 170 -4.38 -4.45 3.81
N GLU A 171 -5.42 -3.75 4.25
CA GLU A 171 -6.79 -4.28 4.34
C GLU A 171 -7.35 -4.62 2.96
N GLU A 172 -7.13 -3.77 1.96
CA GLU A 172 -7.51 -4.05 0.56
C GLU A 172 -6.79 -5.31 0.06
N ARG A 173 -5.46 -5.40 0.23
CA ARG A 173 -4.69 -6.59 -0.17
C ARG A 173 -5.21 -7.85 0.52
N ALA A 174 -5.45 -7.78 1.83
CA ALA A 174 -5.96 -8.90 2.60
C ALA A 174 -7.36 -9.31 2.13
N SER A 175 -8.23 -8.34 1.79
CA SER A 175 -9.58 -8.61 1.28
C SER A 175 -9.53 -9.39 -0.05
N LEU A 176 -8.64 -9.01 -0.97
CA LEU A 176 -8.47 -9.66 -2.27
C LEU A 176 -7.91 -11.09 -2.15
N LEU A 177 -7.10 -11.36 -1.12
CA LEU A 177 -6.58 -12.70 -0.79
C LEU A 177 -7.64 -13.57 -0.10
N ARG A 178 -8.50 -12.98 0.73
CA ARG A 178 -9.53 -13.67 1.52
C ARG A 178 -10.80 -14.02 0.74
N VAL A 179 -10.92 -13.61 -0.52
CA VAL A 179 -12.03 -14.06 -1.39
C VAL A 179 -11.82 -15.53 -1.68
N ASP A 180 -12.25 -16.37 -0.74
CA ASP A 180 -12.34 -17.80 -0.91
C ASP A 180 -13.23 -18.03 -2.14
N GLN A 181 -12.68 -18.69 -3.15
CA GLN A 181 -13.36 -18.90 -4.43
C GLN A 181 -14.67 -19.70 -4.26
N LYS A 182 -14.87 -20.29 -3.07
CA LYS A 182 -15.92 -21.22 -2.72
C LYS A 182 -17.15 -20.59 -2.05
N THR A 183 -17.04 -19.46 -1.33
CA THR A 183 -18.04 -19.12 -0.29
C THR A 183 -18.45 -17.65 -0.19
N THR A 184 -18.82 -17.00 -1.30
CA THR A 184 -19.82 -15.92 -1.16
C THR A 184 -21.22 -16.51 -1.34
N ASP A 185 -21.84 -16.94 -0.23
CA ASP A 185 -23.24 -17.43 -0.15
C ASP A 185 -24.31 -16.37 -0.47
N ASN A 186 -23.89 -15.19 -0.94
CA ASN A 186 -24.83 -14.21 -1.48
C ASN A 186 -25.30 -14.68 -2.85
N GLU A 187 -26.44 -15.36 -2.91
CA GLU A 187 -27.19 -15.67 -4.15
C GLU A 187 -27.48 -14.41 -5.01
N ASN A 188 -27.32 -13.22 -4.43
CA ASN A 188 -27.47 -11.92 -5.08
C ASN A 188 -26.20 -11.35 -5.72
N GLU A 189 -25.02 -11.91 -5.47
CA GLU A 189 -23.79 -11.52 -6.17
C GLU A 189 -23.67 -12.25 -7.51
N GLY A 190 -23.28 -11.52 -8.56
CA GLY A 190 -23.11 -12.06 -9.91
C GLY A 190 -21.89 -12.98 -10.03
N VAL A 191 -21.11 -12.83 -11.10
CA VAL A 191 -19.88 -13.60 -11.29
C VAL A 191 -18.85 -13.25 -10.20
N PRO A 192 -18.26 -14.23 -9.48
CA PRO A 192 -17.23 -13.96 -8.48
C PRO A 192 -16.07 -13.16 -9.08
N HIS A 193 -15.64 -12.12 -8.38
CA HIS A 193 -14.71 -11.12 -8.93
C HIS A 193 -13.41 -11.74 -9.46
N ASN A 194 -12.78 -12.65 -8.70
CA ASN A 194 -11.55 -13.33 -9.06
C ASN A 194 -11.67 -14.16 -10.35
N PHE A 195 -12.78 -14.87 -10.52
CA PHE A 195 -13.10 -15.61 -11.73
C PHE A 195 -13.42 -14.67 -12.91
N GLN A 196 -14.17 -13.59 -12.63
CA GLN A 196 -14.46 -12.54 -13.61
C GLN A 196 -13.18 -11.89 -14.15
N ARG A 197 -12.19 -11.61 -13.28
CA ARG A 197 -10.88 -11.06 -13.68
C ARG A 197 -10.18 -11.97 -14.70
N ALA A 198 -10.09 -13.27 -14.45
CA ALA A 198 -9.49 -14.20 -15.39
C ALA A 198 -10.21 -14.23 -16.75
N MET A 199 -11.55 -14.21 -16.74
CA MET A 199 -12.32 -14.17 -17.98
C MET A 199 -12.12 -12.86 -18.76
N TYR A 200 -12.08 -11.71 -18.07
CA TYR A 200 -11.85 -10.42 -18.72
C TYR A 200 -10.46 -10.32 -19.34
N ALA A 201 -9.43 -10.81 -18.63
CA ALA A 201 -8.08 -10.91 -19.17
C ALA A 201 -8.05 -11.69 -20.47
N LEU A 202 -8.67 -12.88 -20.49
CA LEU A 202 -8.76 -13.70 -21.70
C LEU A 202 -9.59 -13.06 -22.82
N TYR A 203 -10.69 -12.38 -22.47
CA TYR A 203 -11.61 -11.82 -23.46
C TYR A 203 -11.01 -10.64 -24.23
N PHE A 204 -10.25 -9.79 -23.54
CA PHE A 204 -9.64 -8.57 -24.09
C PHE A 204 -8.15 -8.70 -24.41
N THR A 205 -7.56 -9.89 -24.26
CA THR A 205 -6.13 -10.08 -24.54
C THR A 205 -5.83 -9.82 -26.02
N PRO A 206 -4.79 -9.04 -26.34
CA PRO A 206 -4.28 -8.92 -27.71
C PRO A 206 -3.33 -10.08 -28.07
N ARG A 207 -3.00 -10.96 -27.12
CA ARG A 207 -2.07 -12.08 -27.32
C ARG A 207 -2.76 -13.24 -28.03
N SER A 208 -1.97 -14.09 -28.66
CA SER A 208 -2.46 -15.33 -29.27
C SER A 208 -3.27 -16.16 -28.25
N LEU A 209 -4.41 -16.66 -28.71
CA LEU A 209 -5.29 -17.56 -27.95
C LEU A 209 -5.01 -19.04 -28.26
N GLU A 210 -3.93 -19.34 -28.98
CA GLU A 210 -3.57 -20.71 -29.34
C GLU A 210 -3.47 -21.59 -28.09
N GLY A 211 -4.19 -22.72 -28.09
CA GLY A 211 -4.13 -23.69 -26.99
C GLY A 211 -4.96 -23.33 -25.75
N VAL A 212 -5.69 -22.20 -25.74
CA VAL A 212 -6.62 -21.84 -24.65
C VAL A 212 -7.61 -22.97 -24.38
N PHE A 213 -7.83 -23.27 -23.09
CA PHE A 213 -8.65 -24.38 -22.57
C PHE A 213 -8.19 -25.80 -22.91
N ARG A 214 -7.39 -26.01 -23.96
CA ARG A 214 -6.86 -27.31 -24.36
C ARG A 214 -5.54 -27.64 -23.66
N GLN A 215 -4.59 -26.70 -23.67
CA GLN A 215 -3.30 -26.87 -23.00
C GLN A 215 -3.47 -26.75 -21.49
N CYS A 216 -2.58 -27.41 -20.73
CA CYS A 216 -2.57 -27.34 -19.28
C CYS A 216 -1.32 -26.60 -18.83
N ALA A 217 -1.51 -25.62 -17.95
CA ALA A 217 -0.41 -25.01 -17.23
C ALA A 217 0.15 -26.00 -16.21
N ASP A 218 1.38 -25.74 -15.74
CA ASP A 218 1.94 -26.44 -14.60
C ASP A 218 1.01 -26.39 -13.38
N THR A 219 0.89 -27.49 -12.66
CA THR A 219 -0.08 -27.62 -11.56
C THR A 219 0.22 -26.67 -10.41
N THR A 220 1.50 -26.44 -10.13
CA THR A 220 1.96 -25.52 -9.08
C THR A 220 1.61 -24.09 -9.47
N VAL A 221 2.00 -23.69 -10.69
CA VAL A 221 1.70 -22.36 -11.24
C VAL A 221 0.19 -22.10 -11.29
N LEU A 222 -0.61 -23.10 -11.67
CA LEU A 222 -2.07 -22.98 -11.70
C LEU A 222 -2.67 -22.79 -10.31
N ASN A 223 -2.21 -23.55 -9.32
CA ASN A 223 -2.71 -23.42 -7.95
C ASN A 223 -2.35 -22.06 -7.36
N ASP A 224 -1.11 -21.61 -7.55
CA ASP A 224 -0.65 -20.29 -7.09
C ASP A 224 -1.43 -19.17 -7.79
N CYS A 225 -1.57 -19.25 -9.11
CA CYS A 225 -2.34 -18.29 -9.88
C CYS A 225 -3.82 -18.26 -9.42
N SER A 226 -4.45 -19.41 -9.21
CA SER A 226 -5.82 -19.50 -8.71
C SER A 226 -5.98 -18.82 -7.35
N ASN A 227 -5.07 -19.10 -6.41
CA ASN A 227 -5.11 -18.55 -5.05
C ASN A 227 -4.81 -17.04 -5.03
N LEU A 228 -4.00 -16.56 -5.97
CA LEU A 228 -3.52 -15.18 -6.01
C LEU A 228 -4.18 -14.33 -7.10
N ILE A 229 -5.12 -14.87 -7.90
CA ILE A 229 -5.67 -14.15 -9.06
C ILE A 229 -6.29 -12.80 -8.67
N GLY A 230 -6.87 -12.71 -7.47
CA GLY A 230 -7.44 -11.48 -6.93
C GLY A 230 -6.43 -10.37 -6.69
N VAL A 231 -5.15 -10.70 -6.61
CA VAL A 231 -4.07 -9.77 -6.26
C VAL A 231 -2.98 -9.63 -7.33
N LEU A 232 -2.97 -10.49 -8.35
CA LEU A 232 -2.04 -10.42 -9.46
C LEU A 232 -2.50 -9.42 -10.52
N ASP A 233 -1.54 -8.91 -11.30
CA ASP A 233 -1.83 -8.22 -12.56
C ASP A 233 -2.15 -9.26 -13.64
N ILE A 234 -3.44 -9.49 -13.86
CA ILE A 234 -3.98 -10.43 -14.83
C ILE A 234 -3.52 -10.17 -16.27
N GLN A 235 -3.11 -8.95 -16.61
CA GLN A 235 -2.63 -8.61 -17.95
C GLN A 235 -1.24 -9.21 -18.22
N THR A 236 -0.50 -9.55 -17.18
CA THR A 236 0.84 -10.15 -17.28
C THR A 236 0.82 -11.67 -17.27
N ILE A 237 -0.33 -12.29 -16.98
CA ILE A 237 -0.46 -13.73 -16.87
C ILE A 237 -0.64 -14.36 -18.26
N ASP A 238 -0.08 -15.55 -18.45
CA ASP A 238 -0.24 -16.33 -19.66
C ASP A 238 -1.69 -16.83 -19.87
N ASN A 239 -2.13 -16.87 -21.13
CA ASN A 239 -3.49 -17.24 -21.51
C ASN A 239 -3.82 -18.72 -21.17
N VAL A 240 -2.85 -19.64 -21.26
CA VAL A 240 -3.05 -21.04 -20.86
C VAL A 240 -3.31 -21.13 -19.36
N CYS A 241 -2.52 -20.41 -18.57
CA CYS A 241 -2.70 -20.34 -17.11
C CYS A 241 -4.07 -19.76 -16.73
N LEU A 242 -4.45 -18.61 -17.29
CA LEU A 242 -5.76 -17.99 -17.06
C LEU A 242 -6.92 -18.91 -17.45
N SER A 243 -6.82 -19.60 -18.59
CA SER A 243 -7.82 -20.61 -19.00
C SER A 243 -7.87 -21.81 -18.06
N GLY A 244 -6.73 -22.18 -17.45
CA GLY A 244 -6.63 -23.18 -16.41
C GLY A 244 -7.35 -22.75 -15.13
N VAL A 245 -7.19 -21.50 -14.68
CA VAL A 245 -7.88 -20.94 -13.51
C VAL A 245 -9.40 -21.00 -13.73
N ILE A 246 -9.86 -20.61 -14.93
CA ILE A 246 -11.29 -20.67 -15.28
C ILE A 246 -11.80 -22.11 -15.21
N ARG A 247 -11.10 -23.08 -15.82
CA ARG A 247 -11.47 -24.51 -15.76
C ARG A 247 -11.49 -25.04 -14.34
N LYS A 248 -10.48 -24.70 -13.53
CA LYS A 248 -10.35 -25.13 -12.15
C LYS A 248 -11.53 -24.60 -11.32
N PHE A 249 -11.86 -23.32 -11.45
CA PHE A 249 -13.02 -22.72 -10.78
C PHE A 249 -14.32 -23.44 -11.12
N LEU A 250 -14.59 -23.67 -12.41
CA LEU A 250 -15.82 -24.34 -12.85
C LEU A 250 -15.92 -25.78 -12.30
N ARG A 251 -14.80 -26.51 -12.31
CA ARG A 251 -14.74 -27.91 -11.85
C ARG A 251 -14.77 -28.06 -10.33
N ASP A 252 -14.15 -27.14 -9.59
CA ASP A 252 -14.00 -27.22 -8.14
C ASP A 252 -15.10 -26.46 -7.37
N ALA A 253 -16.10 -25.90 -8.08
CA ALA A 253 -17.28 -25.31 -7.47
C ALA A 253 -18.13 -26.36 -6.72
N ASP A 254 -18.70 -25.97 -5.58
CA ASP A 254 -19.50 -26.88 -4.74
C ASP A 254 -20.77 -27.37 -5.45
N ALA A 255 -21.31 -26.54 -6.34
CA ALA A 255 -22.38 -26.90 -7.26
C ALA A 255 -21.98 -26.53 -8.71
N PRO A 256 -22.32 -27.36 -9.71
CA PRO A 256 -22.08 -27.02 -11.11
C PRO A 256 -22.82 -25.76 -11.52
N VAL A 257 -22.30 -25.08 -12.54
CA VAL A 257 -22.94 -23.89 -13.11
C VAL A 257 -24.34 -24.22 -13.61
N TRP A 258 -24.51 -25.37 -14.27
CA TRP A 258 -25.84 -25.90 -14.56
C TRP A 258 -26.40 -26.62 -13.32
N PRO A 259 -27.55 -26.20 -12.75
CA PRO A 259 -28.11 -26.86 -11.58
C PRO A 259 -28.34 -28.35 -11.83
N SER A 260 -27.81 -29.21 -10.95
CA SER A 260 -27.88 -30.67 -11.12
C SER A 260 -29.32 -31.18 -11.24
N SER A 261 -30.28 -30.53 -10.57
CA SER A 261 -31.70 -30.84 -10.64
C SER A 261 -32.32 -30.64 -12.03
N LEU A 262 -31.68 -29.85 -12.90
CA LEU A 262 -32.13 -29.56 -14.27
C LEU A 262 -31.32 -30.31 -15.33
N LEU A 263 -30.26 -31.04 -14.97
CA LEU A 263 -29.35 -31.68 -15.93
C LEU A 263 -30.08 -32.73 -16.77
N GLN A 264 -30.83 -33.64 -16.16
CA GLN A 264 -31.52 -34.70 -16.89
C GLN A 264 -32.59 -34.18 -17.87
N ASN A 265 -33.27 -33.09 -17.50
CA ASN A 265 -34.22 -32.42 -18.39
C ASN A 265 -33.50 -31.85 -19.63
N LEU A 266 -32.37 -31.19 -19.41
CA LEU A 266 -31.53 -30.65 -20.48
C LEU A 266 -31.04 -31.75 -21.42
N LEU A 267 -30.51 -32.85 -20.87
CA LEU A 267 -30.02 -33.98 -21.67
C LEU A 267 -31.14 -34.64 -22.48
N THR A 268 -32.35 -34.74 -21.91
CA THR A 268 -33.53 -35.24 -22.62
C THR A 268 -33.94 -34.33 -23.78
N ILE A 269 -33.92 -33.01 -23.56
CA ILE A 269 -34.17 -32.00 -24.62
C ILE A 269 -33.13 -32.14 -25.73
N THR A 270 -31.85 -32.26 -25.39
CA THR A 270 -30.79 -32.47 -26.39
C THR A 270 -30.99 -33.76 -27.17
N LYS A 271 -31.23 -34.90 -26.52
CA LYS A 271 -31.50 -36.19 -27.20
C LYS A 271 -32.67 -36.08 -28.19
N LYS A 272 -33.72 -35.32 -27.85
CA LYS A 272 -34.94 -35.20 -28.65
C LYS A 272 -34.82 -34.19 -29.78
N TYR A 273 -34.15 -33.05 -29.56
CA TYR A 273 -34.16 -31.89 -30.44
C TYR A 273 -32.78 -31.53 -31.00
N GLU A 274 -31.78 -32.41 -30.95
CA GLU A 274 -30.43 -32.15 -31.49
C GLU A 274 -30.44 -31.63 -32.93
N LYS A 275 -31.37 -32.12 -33.76
CA LYS A 275 -31.53 -31.75 -35.18
C LYS A 275 -32.47 -30.56 -35.40
N ASP A 276 -33.30 -30.21 -34.41
CA ASP A 276 -34.27 -29.12 -34.46
C ASP A 276 -33.85 -28.04 -33.46
N GLN A 277 -32.95 -27.16 -33.91
CA GLN A 277 -32.35 -26.16 -33.04
C GLN A 277 -33.36 -25.13 -32.53
N ASP A 278 -34.44 -24.86 -33.28
CA ASP A 278 -35.45 -23.90 -32.86
C ASP A 278 -36.22 -24.43 -31.65
N MET A 279 -36.70 -25.68 -31.75
CA MET A 279 -37.32 -26.36 -30.62
C MET A 279 -36.34 -26.56 -29.45
N TRP A 280 -35.06 -26.85 -29.73
CA TRP A 280 -34.06 -26.97 -28.68
C TRP A 280 -33.87 -25.65 -27.91
N VAL A 281 -33.74 -24.52 -28.61
CA VAL A 281 -33.58 -23.19 -28.01
C VAL A 281 -34.79 -22.83 -27.14
N ASP A 282 -36.01 -23.00 -27.66
CA ASP A 282 -37.24 -22.66 -26.93
C ASP A 282 -37.36 -23.44 -25.61
N ASN A 283 -37.06 -24.74 -25.64
CA ASN A 283 -37.10 -25.59 -24.46
C ASN A 283 -35.98 -25.24 -23.46
N VAL A 284 -34.78 -24.93 -23.95
CA VAL A 284 -33.66 -24.51 -23.09
C VAL A 284 -33.92 -23.15 -22.44
N GLN A 285 -34.51 -22.19 -23.15
CA GLN A 285 -34.91 -20.90 -22.57
C GLN A 285 -35.92 -21.08 -21.43
N GLN A 286 -36.89 -21.99 -21.60
CA GLN A 286 -37.83 -22.31 -20.52
C GLN A 286 -37.12 -22.91 -19.29
N LEU A 287 -36.08 -23.73 -19.49
CA LEU A 287 -35.26 -24.23 -18.39
C LEU A 287 -34.42 -23.12 -17.73
N THR A 288 -33.86 -22.20 -18.51
CA THR A 288 -33.03 -21.10 -17.96
C THR A 288 -33.87 -20.10 -17.16
N CYS A 289 -35.19 -20.00 -17.38
CA CYS A 289 -36.08 -19.24 -16.48
C CYS A 289 -36.08 -19.75 -15.02
N ARG A 290 -35.65 -20.99 -14.79
CA ARG A 290 -35.56 -21.61 -13.45
C ARG A 290 -34.16 -21.50 -12.84
N PHE A 291 -33.22 -20.84 -13.52
CA PHE A 291 -31.85 -20.70 -13.03
C PHE A 291 -31.76 -19.74 -11.85
N PRO A 292 -30.95 -20.06 -10.83
CA PRO A 292 -30.43 -19.04 -9.94
C PRO A 292 -29.70 -17.97 -10.74
N LYS A 293 -29.91 -16.70 -10.36
CA LYS A 293 -29.36 -15.55 -11.10
C LYS A 293 -27.84 -15.65 -11.28
N ARG A 294 -27.11 -16.04 -10.24
CA ARG A 294 -25.66 -16.25 -10.28
C ARG A 294 -25.23 -17.28 -11.32
N ASN A 295 -25.87 -18.45 -11.33
CA ASN A 295 -25.59 -19.52 -12.29
C ASN A 295 -25.82 -19.05 -13.73
N SER A 296 -26.91 -18.31 -13.96
CA SER A 296 -27.23 -17.76 -15.27
C SER A 296 -26.15 -16.77 -15.73
N GLU A 297 -25.72 -15.87 -14.85
CA GLU A 297 -24.68 -14.89 -15.16
C GLU A 297 -23.31 -15.55 -15.42
N ILE A 298 -22.93 -16.58 -14.64
CA ILE A 298 -21.70 -17.34 -14.88
C ILE A 298 -21.76 -18.04 -16.25
N LEU A 299 -22.85 -18.76 -16.54
CA LEU A 299 -23.02 -19.45 -17.81
C LEU A 299 -22.95 -18.48 -18.99
N LYS A 300 -23.63 -17.33 -18.87
CA LYS A 300 -23.64 -16.28 -19.89
C LYS A 300 -22.23 -15.72 -20.16
N HIS A 301 -21.43 -15.46 -19.12
CA HIS A 301 -20.04 -15.00 -19.27
C HIS A 301 -19.14 -16.06 -19.90
N VAL A 302 -19.29 -17.32 -19.48
CA VAL A 302 -18.53 -18.44 -20.07
C VAL A 302 -18.85 -18.59 -21.56
N LEU A 303 -20.14 -18.58 -21.94
CA LEU A 303 -20.56 -18.70 -23.33
C LEU A 303 -20.13 -17.50 -24.18
N ALA A 304 -20.17 -16.29 -23.64
CA ALA A 304 -19.66 -15.08 -24.29
C ALA A 304 -18.16 -15.20 -24.58
N LEU A 305 -17.38 -15.67 -23.60
CA LEU A 305 -15.94 -15.92 -23.77
C LEU A 305 -15.67 -17.02 -24.81
N CYS A 306 -16.41 -18.12 -24.77
CA CYS A 306 -16.30 -19.20 -25.77
C CYS A 306 -16.55 -18.66 -27.18
N GLY A 307 -17.59 -17.85 -27.36
CA GLY A 307 -17.90 -17.21 -28.63
C GLY A 307 -16.76 -16.33 -29.14
N LYS A 308 -16.14 -15.54 -28.26
CA LYS A 308 -14.97 -14.71 -28.60
C LYS A 308 -13.77 -15.55 -29.03
N ILE A 309 -13.48 -16.65 -28.34
CA ILE A 309 -12.35 -17.53 -28.68
C ILE A 309 -12.58 -18.21 -30.03
N ILE A 310 -13.77 -18.75 -30.28
CA ILE A 310 -14.10 -19.43 -31.55
C ILE A 310 -14.07 -18.46 -32.73
N SER A 311 -14.46 -17.21 -32.51
CA SER A 311 -14.36 -16.17 -33.55
C SER A 311 -12.91 -15.77 -33.87
N ASN A 312 -11.94 -16.15 -33.04
CA ASN A 312 -10.52 -15.90 -33.28
C ASN A 312 -9.88 -17.13 -33.96
N PRO A 313 -9.47 -17.05 -35.23
CA PRO A 313 -8.88 -18.17 -35.96
C PRO A 313 -7.54 -18.66 -35.36
N GLU A 314 -6.78 -17.79 -34.68
CA GLU A 314 -5.51 -18.16 -34.04
C GLU A 314 -5.71 -19.10 -32.84
N SER A 315 -6.91 -19.13 -32.25
CA SER A 315 -7.20 -20.02 -31.13
C SER A 315 -7.09 -21.50 -31.51
N LYS A 316 -7.36 -21.83 -32.78
CA LYS A 316 -7.55 -23.21 -33.29
C LYS A 316 -8.61 -23.99 -32.51
N MET A 317 -9.55 -23.30 -31.87
CA MET A 317 -10.64 -23.88 -31.11
C MET A 317 -11.97 -23.68 -31.85
N ASP A 318 -12.70 -24.77 -32.07
CA ASP A 318 -14.08 -24.74 -32.55
C ASP A 318 -15.07 -25.04 -31.41
N GLY A 319 -16.37 -25.01 -31.72
CA GLY A 319 -17.43 -25.28 -30.73
C GLY A 319 -17.29 -26.66 -30.08
N TYR A 320 -16.93 -27.68 -30.86
CA TYR A 320 -16.74 -29.04 -30.35
C TYR A 320 -15.53 -29.11 -29.40
N ASN A 321 -14.37 -28.60 -29.80
CA ASN A 321 -13.15 -28.63 -29.02
C ASN A 321 -13.28 -27.86 -27.69
N ILE A 322 -13.96 -26.71 -27.68
CA ILE A 322 -14.28 -26.02 -26.42
C ILE A 322 -15.21 -26.88 -25.56
N SER A 323 -16.19 -27.55 -26.16
CA SER A 323 -17.14 -28.38 -25.42
C SER A 323 -16.51 -29.60 -24.78
N VAL A 324 -15.52 -30.21 -25.44
CA VAL A 324 -14.68 -31.26 -24.84
C VAL A 324 -13.95 -30.72 -23.59
N CYS A 325 -13.44 -29.48 -23.65
CA CYS A 325 -12.64 -28.91 -22.56
C CYS A 325 -13.47 -28.40 -21.37
N LEU A 326 -14.69 -27.89 -21.62
CA LEU A 326 -15.50 -27.19 -20.61
C LEU A 326 -16.81 -27.88 -20.26
N GLY A 327 -17.42 -28.64 -21.18
CA GLY A 327 -18.81 -29.10 -21.04
C GLY A 327 -19.08 -29.84 -19.73
N LEU A 328 -18.20 -30.79 -19.37
CA LEU A 328 -18.30 -31.51 -18.09
C LEU A 328 -18.14 -30.57 -16.89
N SER A 329 -17.18 -29.64 -16.92
CA SER A 329 -16.92 -28.73 -15.79
C SER A 329 -18.04 -27.71 -15.60
N VAL A 330 -18.84 -27.42 -16.63
CA VAL A 330 -19.96 -26.48 -16.55
C VAL A 330 -21.26 -27.20 -16.15
N LEU A 331 -21.51 -28.38 -16.73
CA LEU A 331 -22.81 -29.03 -16.67
C LEU A 331 -22.95 -30.08 -15.56
N VAL A 332 -21.84 -30.63 -15.07
CA VAL A 332 -21.84 -31.83 -14.22
C VAL A 332 -21.18 -31.56 -12.87
N SER A 333 -21.78 -32.09 -11.80
CA SER A 333 -21.16 -32.05 -10.47
C SER A 333 -19.94 -32.96 -10.41
N LYS A 334 -18.89 -32.52 -9.73
CA LYS A 334 -17.66 -33.30 -9.51
C LYS A 334 -17.91 -34.69 -8.89
N THR A 335 -19.00 -34.85 -8.13
CA THR A 335 -19.35 -36.11 -7.45
C THR A 335 -20.22 -37.04 -8.30
N ASP A 336 -20.73 -36.59 -9.45
CA ASP A 336 -21.63 -37.37 -10.30
C ASP A 336 -20.85 -38.23 -11.31
N LEU A 337 -20.37 -39.38 -10.83
CA LEU A 337 -19.63 -40.37 -11.63
C LEU A 337 -20.49 -40.99 -12.74
N GLN A 338 -21.83 -40.99 -12.63
CA GLN A 338 -22.70 -41.57 -13.65
C GLN A 338 -22.82 -40.67 -14.88
N ALA A 339 -22.77 -39.35 -14.69
CA ALA A 339 -22.75 -38.39 -15.79
C ALA A 339 -21.53 -38.56 -16.72
N ALA A 340 -20.43 -39.18 -16.26
CA ALA A 340 -19.29 -39.51 -17.13
C ALA A 340 -19.65 -40.49 -18.26
N LEU A 341 -20.65 -41.35 -18.05
CA LEU A 341 -21.14 -42.28 -19.08
C LEU A 341 -21.94 -41.56 -20.18
N GLU A 342 -22.50 -40.38 -19.88
CA GLU A 342 -23.21 -39.53 -20.83
C GLU A 342 -22.31 -38.42 -21.41
N ALA A 343 -20.99 -38.50 -21.24
CA ALA A 343 -20.04 -37.47 -21.66
C ALA A 343 -20.21 -37.04 -23.14
N PRO A 344 -20.41 -37.93 -24.14
CA PRO A 344 -20.64 -37.51 -25.52
C PRO A 344 -21.86 -36.60 -25.68
N LEU A 345 -22.94 -36.90 -24.97
CA LEU A 345 -24.16 -36.09 -25.00
C LEU A 345 -24.00 -34.77 -24.25
N ILE A 346 -23.28 -34.76 -23.14
CA ILE A 346 -22.96 -33.53 -22.40
C ILE A 346 -22.11 -32.60 -23.26
N ILE A 347 -21.09 -33.14 -23.94
CA ILE A 347 -20.28 -32.41 -24.91
C ILE A 347 -21.18 -31.85 -26.02
N LYS A 348 -22.07 -32.67 -26.59
CA LYS A 348 -23.00 -32.21 -27.63
C LYS A 348 -23.94 -31.11 -27.15
N THR A 349 -24.44 -31.25 -25.93
CA THR A 349 -25.31 -30.27 -25.28
C THR A 349 -24.60 -28.93 -25.12
N PHE A 350 -23.36 -28.93 -24.62
CA PHE A 350 -22.58 -27.71 -24.47
C PHE A 350 -22.19 -27.09 -25.83
N GLU A 351 -21.97 -27.92 -26.85
CA GLU A 351 -21.75 -27.45 -28.21
C GLU A 351 -22.97 -26.68 -28.74
N LEU A 352 -24.19 -27.20 -28.53
CA LEU A 352 -25.43 -26.51 -28.89
C LEU A 352 -25.62 -25.20 -28.12
N PHE A 353 -25.21 -25.14 -26.84
CA PHE A 353 -25.18 -23.88 -26.08
C PHE A 353 -24.28 -22.85 -26.75
N ILE A 354 -23.07 -23.24 -27.15
CA ILE A 354 -22.12 -22.34 -27.81
C ILE A 354 -22.69 -21.84 -29.15
N GLN A 355 -23.24 -22.75 -29.96
CA GLN A 355 -23.81 -22.44 -31.28
C GLN A 355 -25.01 -21.48 -31.17
N ASN A 356 -25.90 -21.70 -30.20
CA ASN A 356 -27.13 -20.93 -30.03
C ASN A 356 -27.06 -19.85 -28.94
N ARG A 357 -25.86 -19.51 -28.46
CA ARG A 357 -25.64 -18.64 -27.29
C ARG A 357 -26.36 -17.29 -27.36
N THR A 358 -26.41 -16.65 -28.54
CA THR A 358 -27.07 -15.35 -28.77
C THR A 358 -28.59 -15.47 -28.84
N ARG A 359 -29.10 -16.64 -29.22
CA ARG A 359 -30.54 -16.95 -29.22
C ARG A 359 -31.02 -17.26 -27.81
N ILE A 360 -30.23 -17.97 -27.01
CA ILE A 360 -30.56 -18.31 -25.61
C ILE A 360 -30.47 -17.07 -24.72
N PHE A 361 -29.41 -16.27 -24.87
CA PHE A 361 -29.15 -15.07 -24.08
C PHE A 361 -28.99 -13.86 -25.01
N THR A 362 -30.04 -13.05 -25.14
CA THR A 362 -30.06 -11.90 -26.06
C THR A 362 -29.09 -10.78 -25.66
N ASP A 363 -28.70 -10.71 -24.37
CA ASP A 363 -27.78 -9.70 -23.83
C ASP A 363 -26.33 -10.20 -23.68
N ILE A 364 -26.00 -11.36 -24.27
CA ILE A 364 -24.70 -12.02 -24.07
C ILE A 364 -23.49 -11.20 -24.52
N GLU A 365 -23.67 -10.34 -25.52
CA GLU A 365 -22.59 -9.50 -26.05
C GLU A 365 -22.22 -8.34 -25.11
N ASP A 366 -23.08 -8.03 -24.13
CA ASP A 366 -22.86 -6.95 -23.18
C ASP A 366 -22.17 -7.40 -21.88
N CYS A 367 -21.98 -8.72 -21.69
CA CYS A 367 -21.36 -9.30 -20.49
C CYS A 367 -20.03 -8.63 -20.12
N PHE A 368 -19.14 -8.49 -21.10
CA PHE A 368 -17.79 -7.95 -20.90
C PHE A 368 -17.71 -6.42 -21.06
N LYS A 369 -18.77 -5.77 -21.55
CA LYS A 369 -18.81 -4.30 -21.67
C LYS A 369 -19.06 -3.62 -20.33
N ARG A 370 -19.83 -4.29 -19.45
CA ARG A 370 -20.12 -3.79 -18.10
C ARG A 370 -18.89 -3.96 -17.23
N ARG A 371 -18.56 -2.96 -16.38
CA ARG A 371 -17.51 -3.05 -15.35
C ARG A 371 -16.07 -3.32 -15.86
N LEU A 372 -15.77 -3.00 -17.11
CA LEU A 372 -14.43 -3.18 -17.68
C LEU A 372 -13.35 -2.49 -16.84
N SER A 373 -13.57 -1.22 -16.47
CA SER A 373 -12.68 -0.46 -15.58
C SER A 373 -12.48 -1.13 -14.23
N ASP A 374 -13.53 -1.69 -13.65
CA ASP A 374 -13.49 -2.19 -12.27
C ASP A 374 -12.80 -3.55 -12.15
N VAL A 375 -12.77 -4.31 -13.25
CA VAL A 375 -12.27 -5.71 -13.27
C VAL A 375 -10.90 -5.80 -13.95
N PHE A 376 -10.71 -5.03 -15.02
CA PHE A 376 -9.51 -5.10 -15.85
C PHE A 376 -8.39 -4.18 -15.36
N THR A 377 -8.71 -3.15 -14.56
CA THR A 377 -7.69 -2.35 -13.89
C THR A 377 -7.02 -3.21 -12.83
N PRO A 378 -5.73 -3.53 -13.00
CA PRO A 378 -5.01 -4.31 -12.00
C PRO A 378 -4.98 -3.56 -10.66
N PRO A 379 -4.96 -4.28 -9.52
CA PRO A 379 -4.67 -3.69 -8.22
C PRO A 379 -3.19 -3.35 -8.17
N ILE A 380 -2.76 -2.41 -9.01
CA ILE A 380 -1.39 -1.91 -8.95
C ILE A 380 -1.42 -0.83 -7.89
N TYR A 381 -0.71 -1.09 -6.81
CA TYR A 381 -0.22 -0.06 -5.90
C TYR A 381 0.88 0.74 -6.61
N HIS A 382 0.60 1.25 -7.81
CA HIS A 382 1.27 2.44 -8.29
C HIS A 382 0.88 3.48 -7.26
N ASP A 383 1.86 4.23 -6.73
CA ASP A 383 1.63 5.35 -5.82
C ASP A 383 0.27 5.97 -6.17
N ILE A 384 -0.78 5.61 -5.39
CA ILE A 384 -2.23 5.56 -5.78
C ILE A 384 -2.80 6.99 -5.92
N PHE A 385 -1.88 7.91 -6.05
CA PHE A 385 -1.85 9.29 -5.71
C PHE A 385 -1.30 10.10 -6.90
N TYR A 386 -0.88 9.43 -7.98
CA TYR A 386 -0.61 10.08 -9.26
C TYR A 386 -1.86 10.75 -9.86
N ASN A 387 -3.06 10.36 -9.39
CA ASN A 387 -4.30 11.01 -9.80
C ASN A 387 -4.45 12.36 -9.08
N LYS A 388 -4.42 13.45 -9.84
CA LYS A 388 -4.66 14.84 -9.42
C LYS A 388 -6.03 15.11 -8.78
N ARG A 389 -6.83 14.07 -8.50
CA ARG A 389 -8.17 14.22 -7.90
C ARG A 389 -8.06 13.90 -6.42
N GLU A 390 -8.34 14.94 -5.65
CA GLU A 390 -8.50 15.00 -4.20
C GLU A 390 -9.00 13.68 -3.59
N SER A 391 -8.28 13.23 -2.55
CA SER A 391 -8.74 12.29 -1.52
C SER A 391 -9.65 11.16 -2.02
N ILE A 392 -9.04 10.10 -2.56
CA ILE A 392 -9.74 8.83 -2.73
C ILE A 392 -9.89 8.21 -1.33
N TYR A 393 -11.01 8.50 -0.67
CA TYR A 393 -11.54 7.58 0.32
C TYR A 393 -11.70 6.22 -0.37
N PHE A 394 -11.04 5.18 0.15
CA PHE A 394 -11.22 3.80 -0.28
C PHE A 394 -12.60 3.28 0.16
N LYS A 395 -13.66 3.89 -0.33
CA LYS A 395 -14.97 3.25 -0.41
C LYS A 395 -15.24 3.03 -1.88
N ARG A 396 -15.29 1.74 -2.26
CA ARG A 396 -15.94 1.26 -3.47
C ARG A 396 -17.17 2.13 -3.73
N HIS A 397 -17.16 2.85 -4.85
CA HIS A 397 -18.27 3.67 -5.26
C HIS A 397 -19.52 2.78 -5.30
N ASN A 398 -20.46 3.01 -4.37
CA ASN A 398 -21.75 2.36 -4.35
C ASN A 398 -22.70 3.27 -5.14
N PRO A 399 -23.24 2.89 -6.32
CA PRO A 399 -24.00 3.82 -7.17
C PRO A 399 -25.41 4.17 -6.65
N ARG A 400 -25.72 3.90 -5.38
CA ARG A 400 -27.09 3.95 -4.83
C ARG A 400 -27.21 4.54 -3.43
N THR A 401 -26.47 5.60 -3.14
CA THR A 401 -26.85 6.49 -2.03
C THR A 401 -27.09 7.88 -2.59
N SER A 402 -28.33 8.13 -2.99
CA SER A 402 -28.89 9.46 -3.02
C SER A 402 -28.97 9.96 -1.58
N ASP A 403 -27.92 10.61 -1.11
CA ASP A 403 -28.12 11.60 -0.05
C ASP A 403 -27.17 12.77 -0.21
N GLY A 404 -27.78 13.95 -0.30
CA GLY A 404 -27.12 15.20 -0.59
C GLY A 404 -26.31 15.68 0.60
N GLY A 405 -25.00 15.60 0.48
CA GLY A 405 -24.06 16.26 1.39
C GLY A 405 -22.85 16.74 0.60
N LYS A 406 -22.99 17.81 -0.18
CA LYS A 406 -21.85 18.51 -0.79
C LYS A 406 -21.03 19.17 0.32
N LEU A 407 -20.06 18.47 0.88
CA LEU A 407 -18.94 19.12 1.57
C LEU A 407 -18.05 19.75 0.49
N ARG A 408 -18.33 21.02 0.18
CA ARG A 408 -17.38 21.89 -0.52
C ARG A 408 -16.34 22.37 0.49
N PHE A 409 -15.13 21.88 0.40
CA PHE A 409 -13.98 22.55 1.00
C PHE A 409 -13.39 23.53 -0.01
N ASN A 410 -13.23 24.76 0.44
CA ASN A 410 -12.82 25.91 -0.35
C ASN A 410 -11.29 26.00 -0.29
N ILE A 411 -10.59 25.80 -1.41
CA ILE A 411 -9.15 26.00 -1.49
C ILE A 411 -8.87 27.18 -2.43
N GLY A 412 -8.33 28.25 -1.86
CA GLY A 412 -7.50 29.22 -2.57
C GLY A 412 -8.13 30.55 -2.95
N ASN A 413 -8.26 31.48 -2.00
CA ASN A 413 -8.30 32.91 -2.29
C ASN A 413 -6.94 33.54 -1.94
N LYS A 414 -6.09 33.75 -2.95
CA LYS A 414 -5.03 34.78 -2.98
C LYS A 414 -4.44 34.86 -4.40
N THR A 415 -5.14 35.55 -5.30
CA THR A 415 -4.53 36.21 -6.45
C THR A 415 -4.69 37.71 -6.24
N LYS A 416 -3.55 38.39 -6.07
CA LYS A 416 -3.47 39.85 -6.09
C LYS A 416 -3.98 40.34 -7.45
N SER A 417 -4.99 41.21 -7.40
CA SER A 417 -5.38 42.07 -8.51
C SER A 417 -4.21 42.99 -8.86
N VAL A 418 -3.67 42.87 -10.07
CA VAL A 418 -2.97 43.97 -10.74
C VAL A 418 -4.04 44.77 -11.47
N SER A 419 -4.33 45.97 -10.96
CA SER A 419 -5.15 46.97 -11.61
C SER A 419 -4.38 47.56 -12.80
N LEU A 420 -4.92 47.43 -14.00
CA LEU A 420 -4.62 48.35 -15.10
C LEU A 420 -5.64 49.49 -15.01
N SER A 421 -5.15 50.68 -14.67
CA SER A 421 -5.86 51.94 -14.83
C SER A 421 -5.51 52.54 -16.19
N ASN A 422 -6.56 52.80 -16.98
CA ASN A 422 -6.70 53.65 -18.18
C ASN A 422 -5.56 53.72 -19.20
#